data_AF-A0A267FK50-F1
#
_entry.id   AF-A0A267FK50-F1
#
_cell.length_a   1.000
_cell.length_b   1.000
_cell.length_c   1.000
_cell.angle_alpha   90.00
_cell.angle_beta   90.00
_cell.angle_gamma   90.00
#
_symmetry.space_group_name_H-M   'P 1'
#
loop_
_entity.id
_entity.type
_entity.pdbx_description
1 polymer ?
#
loop_
_entity_poly.entity_id
_entity_poly.type
_entity_poly.pdbx_seq_one_letter_code
_entity_poly.pdbx_strand_id
1 'polypeptide(L)'
;AIRHLSAPAHLGLSTVRCCSLNSGSLLAANARQSQFGSLLRNRLRNQSRSPLGGNAIRRCHSSAPPSASPVWHPMVAHLTAGQRRAVGIWLATCAGMTAGAVVLGGLTRLTRSGLSMTNWSLFKELPPVTQADWEREFQRYQAYPEYEYIVRERGSMSLNDFKAIFWLEFLHRTWGRAIGAAFLLPAAYFWARGRFQPAMRKRVLIYGSLILGQGLLGWYMVRSGLSKDTLTQDVPRVSQYRLAAHLGSALLLFSLFTWSALTHLLPFTQFGAAVALRGRLAAAATC
;
A
#
# COMPACT_ATOMS: atom_id res chain seq x y z
N ALA A 1 -22.95 -42.08 -49.31
CA ALA A 1 -22.95 -41.02 -50.34
C ALA A 1 -21.61 -40.28 -50.29
N ILE A 2 -20.87 -40.28 -51.42
CA ILE A 2 -19.93 -39.24 -51.93
C ILE A 2 -18.74 -38.85 -51.00
N ARG A 3 -17.51 -39.38 -51.18
CA ARG A 3 -16.39 -39.05 -52.12
C ARG A 3 -15.54 -37.82 -51.74
N HIS A 4 -14.22 -38.06 -51.54
CA HIS A 4 -13.01 -37.32 -52.01
C HIS A 4 -12.81 -35.84 -51.58
N LEU A 5 -11.63 -35.22 -51.41
CA LEU A 5 -10.22 -35.42 -51.82
C LEU A 5 -9.29 -34.50 -50.97
N SER A 6 -7.98 -34.69 -51.14
CA SER A 6 -6.75 -34.29 -50.42
C SER A 6 -6.21 -32.84 -50.52
N ALA A 7 -5.43 -32.42 -49.48
CA ALA A 7 -4.15 -31.62 -49.32
C ALA A 7 -3.63 -30.63 -50.42
N PRO A 8 -2.56 -29.77 -50.27
CA PRO A 8 -1.47 -29.68 -49.25
C PRO A 8 -0.88 -28.26 -48.88
N ALA A 9 0.11 -28.28 -47.96
CA ALA A 9 1.33 -27.45 -47.71
C ALA A 9 1.52 -26.01 -48.26
N HIS A 10 2.05 -25.07 -47.42
CA HIS A 10 3.43 -24.51 -47.48
C HIS A 10 3.67 -23.26 -46.58
N LEU A 11 4.86 -23.22 -45.95
CA LEU A 11 5.71 -22.05 -45.57
C LEU A 11 5.22 -21.12 -44.42
N GLY A 12 5.99 -20.72 -43.41
CA GLY A 12 7.43 -20.87 -43.15
C GLY A 12 7.80 -20.45 -41.71
N LEU A 13 8.90 -21.04 -41.23
CA LEU A 13 9.56 -20.75 -39.95
C LEU A 13 10.18 -19.35 -39.93
N SER A 14 10.26 -18.73 -38.74
CA SER A 14 11.55 -18.42 -38.06
C SER A 14 11.35 -17.44 -36.90
N THR A 15 11.45 -17.92 -35.66
CA THR A 15 12.55 -17.69 -34.70
C THR A 15 13.02 -16.25 -34.55
N VAL A 16 12.63 -15.66 -33.42
CA VAL A 16 13.30 -14.52 -32.79
C VAL A 16 14.62 -15.02 -32.18
N ARG A 17 15.76 -14.56 -32.71
CA ARG A 17 17.08 -14.73 -32.09
C ARG A 17 17.71 -13.37 -31.83
N CYS A 18 18.10 -13.18 -30.59
CA CYS A 18 18.83 -12.04 -30.05
C CYS A 18 20.30 -12.08 -30.49
N CYS A 19 20.89 -10.94 -30.90
CA CYS A 19 22.30 -10.60 -30.69
C CYS A 19 22.63 -9.15 -31.09
N SER A 20 23.07 -8.37 -30.10
CA SER A 20 24.31 -7.58 -29.99
C SER A 20 24.90 -6.79 -31.18
N LEU A 21 25.57 -5.67 -30.82
CA LEU A 21 26.51 -4.79 -31.57
C LEU A 21 25.83 -3.64 -32.37
N ASN A 22 26.35 -2.42 -32.49
CA ASN A 22 27.65 -1.85 -32.12
C ASN A 22 27.54 -0.32 -32.00
N SER A 23 28.43 0.27 -31.21
CA SER A 23 28.70 1.70 -31.15
C SER A 23 29.31 2.18 -32.47
N GLY A 24 28.59 3.02 -33.24
CA GLY A 24 29.11 3.52 -34.52
C GLY A 24 28.09 4.28 -35.34
N SER A 25 27.43 5.28 -34.77
CA SER A 25 26.51 6.16 -35.53
C SER A 25 26.42 7.57 -34.96
N LEU A 26 27.54 8.07 -34.42
CA LEU A 26 27.72 9.48 -34.05
C LEU A 26 28.80 10.04 -34.96
N LEU A 27 28.48 10.41 -36.20
CA LEU A 27 29.26 11.29 -37.10
C LEU A 27 28.62 11.35 -38.51
N ALA A 28 27.34 11.73 -38.62
CA ALA A 28 26.76 12.02 -39.95
C ALA A 28 25.50 12.92 -39.92
N ALA A 29 25.34 13.79 -38.91
CA ALA A 29 24.17 14.69 -38.84
C ALA A 29 24.54 16.14 -38.53
N ASN A 30 25.78 16.55 -38.78
CA ASN A 30 26.29 17.87 -38.42
C ASN A 30 26.94 18.57 -39.63
N ALA A 31 26.19 18.84 -40.71
CA ALA A 31 26.72 19.60 -41.85
C ALA A 31 25.67 20.28 -42.77
N ARG A 32 24.39 20.40 -42.38
CA ARG A 32 23.39 20.97 -43.31
C ARG A 32 22.30 21.83 -42.65
N GLN A 33 22.68 22.62 -41.65
CA GLN A 33 21.78 23.58 -41.02
C GLN A 33 22.47 24.89 -40.58
N SER A 34 23.52 25.31 -41.31
CA SER A 34 24.35 26.47 -40.92
C SER A 34 24.26 27.70 -41.84
N GLN A 35 23.39 27.73 -42.86
CA GLN A 35 23.35 28.88 -43.80
C GLN A 35 22.05 29.69 -43.89
N PHE A 36 20.97 29.31 -43.19
CA PHE A 36 19.71 30.11 -43.21
C PHE A 36 19.54 31.06 -42.01
N GLY A 37 20.34 30.89 -40.95
CA GLY A 37 20.19 31.63 -39.68
C GLY A 37 21.01 32.92 -39.53
N SER A 38 21.83 33.29 -40.51
CA SER A 38 22.71 34.47 -40.46
C SER A 38 22.08 35.72 -41.10
N LEU A 39 21.15 35.57 -42.06
CA LEU A 39 20.56 36.70 -42.77
C LEU A 39 19.37 37.35 -42.03
N LEU A 40 18.62 36.61 -41.21
CA LEU A 40 17.59 37.20 -40.34
C LEU A 40 18.17 37.91 -39.10
N ARG A 41 19.39 37.55 -38.69
CA ARG A 41 20.00 38.07 -37.46
C ARG A 41 20.53 39.50 -37.62
N ASN A 42 20.89 39.90 -38.84
CA ASN A 42 21.40 41.24 -39.12
C ASN A 42 20.30 42.28 -39.40
N ARG A 43 19.07 41.86 -39.75
CA ARG A 43 17.97 42.80 -40.04
C ARG A 43 17.20 43.25 -38.80
N LEU A 44 17.23 42.50 -37.71
CA LEU A 44 16.61 42.88 -36.44
C LEU A 44 17.56 43.67 -35.51
N ARG A 45 18.87 43.69 -35.79
CA ARG A 45 19.85 44.42 -34.97
C ARG A 45 19.97 45.91 -35.35
N ASN A 46 19.36 46.35 -36.45
CA ASN A 46 19.56 47.69 -37.00
C ASN A 46 18.33 48.61 -36.97
N GLN A 47 17.26 48.23 -36.23
CA GLN A 47 16.03 49.04 -36.11
C GLN A 47 15.84 49.73 -34.75
N SER A 48 16.80 49.70 -33.84
CA SER A 48 16.68 50.40 -32.55
C SER A 48 17.92 51.24 -32.25
N ARG A 49 18.08 52.30 -33.04
CA ARG A 49 18.91 53.46 -32.68
C ARG A 49 18.14 54.73 -33.06
N SER A 50 17.33 55.18 -32.12
CA SER A 50 16.81 56.54 -32.06
C SER A 50 17.41 57.20 -30.81
N PRO A 51 18.02 58.40 -30.90
CA PRO A 51 18.66 59.02 -29.75
C PRO A 51 17.80 60.18 -29.25
N LEU A 52 16.87 59.97 -28.31
CA LEU A 52 16.23 61.09 -27.59
C LEU A 52 15.76 60.67 -26.20
N GLY A 53 16.14 61.47 -25.19
CA GLY A 53 15.38 61.64 -23.95
C GLY A 53 15.81 60.77 -22.78
N GLY A 54 16.63 61.33 -21.89
CA GLY A 54 16.88 60.77 -20.58
C GLY A 54 15.63 60.80 -19.69
N ASN A 55 15.31 59.68 -19.05
CA ASN A 55 15.31 59.53 -17.61
C ASN A 55 14.75 58.15 -17.20
N ALA A 56 15.46 57.53 -16.26
CA ALA A 56 14.98 56.46 -15.38
C ALA A 56 14.50 55.14 -16.01
N ILE A 57 15.40 54.39 -16.67
CA ILE A 57 15.29 52.92 -16.61
C ILE A 57 15.80 52.49 -15.24
N ARG A 58 14.89 52.46 -14.27
CA ARG A 58 15.10 51.85 -12.97
C ARG A 58 15.43 50.38 -13.25
N ARG A 59 16.71 50.02 -13.13
CA ARG A 59 17.19 48.64 -13.27
C ARG A 59 16.50 47.82 -12.18
N CYS A 60 15.39 47.16 -12.52
CA CYS A 60 14.76 46.20 -11.63
C CYS A 60 15.79 45.11 -11.40
N HIS A 61 16.52 45.20 -10.29
CA HIS A 61 17.20 44.05 -9.73
C HIS A 61 16.11 43.02 -9.51
N SER A 62 16.05 42.03 -10.39
CA SER A 62 15.32 40.79 -10.17
C SER A 62 15.94 40.14 -8.95
N SER A 63 15.55 40.57 -7.76
CA SER A 63 15.73 39.79 -6.55
C SER A 63 15.06 38.45 -6.86
N ALA A 64 15.87 37.40 -7.03
CA ALA A 64 15.36 36.06 -7.13
C ALA A 64 14.33 35.90 -5.99
N PRO A 65 13.07 35.53 -6.28
CA PRO A 65 12.09 35.36 -5.22
C PRO A 65 12.69 34.39 -4.21
N PRO A 66 12.52 34.62 -2.89
CA PRO A 66 12.99 33.66 -1.90
C PRO A 66 12.45 32.31 -2.32
N SER A 67 13.36 31.33 -2.51
CA SER A 67 12.99 29.97 -2.87
C SER A 67 11.88 29.58 -1.89
N ALA A 68 10.64 29.45 -2.39
CA ALA A 68 9.51 29.19 -1.52
C ALA A 68 9.83 27.89 -0.79
N SER A 69 10.16 28.01 0.50
CA SER A 69 10.44 26.87 1.35
C SER A 69 9.28 25.91 1.14
N PRO A 70 9.54 24.64 0.79
CA PRO A 70 8.45 23.69 0.63
C PRO A 70 7.58 23.78 1.87
N VAL A 71 6.28 23.99 1.69
CA VAL A 71 5.33 23.87 2.80
C VAL A 71 5.35 22.40 3.21
N TRP A 72 6.27 22.07 4.12
CA TRP A 72 6.43 20.72 4.60
C TRP A 72 5.23 20.44 5.51
N HIS A 73 4.48 19.38 5.22
CA HIS A 73 3.48 18.88 6.12
C HIS A 73 4.14 18.68 7.51
N PRO A 74 3.54 19.10 8.64
CA PRO A 74 4.17 19.03 9.98
C PRO A 74 4.73 17.67 10.39
N MET A 75 4.29 16.59 9.73
CA MET A 75 4.79 15.23 9.92
C MET A 75 6.18 14.98 9.33
N VAL A 76 6.56 15.69 8.27
CA VAL A 76 7.78 15.43 7.49
C VAL A 76 8.83 16.54 7.60
N ALA A 77 8.55 17.56 8.41
CA ALA A 77 9.44 18.68 8.62
C ALA A 77 10.83 18.21 9.12
N HIS A 78 11.89 18.82 8.60
CA HIS A 78 13.29 18.57 8.98
C HIS A 78 13.83 17.14 8.75
N LEU A 79 13.09 16.26 8.07
CA LEU A 79 13.59 14.95 7.66
C LEU A 79 14.26 15.03 6.29
N THR A 80 15.41 14.38 6.13
CA THR A 80 16.04 14.18 4.82
C THR A 80 15.14 13.37 3.90
N ALA A 81 15.31 13.49 2.58
CA ALA A 81 14.54 12.72 1.60
C ALA A 81 14.64 11.19 1.84
N GLY A 82 15.83 10.70 2.21
CA GLY A 82 16.05 9.29 2.53
C GLY A 82 15.30 8.84 3.79
N GLN A 83 15.31 9.65 4.86
CA GLN A 83 14.55 9.35 6.09
C GLN A 83 13.05 9.36 5.84
N ARG A 84 12.55 10.35 5.09
CA ARG A 84 11.12 10.40 4.69
C ARG A 84 10.73 9.15 3.91
N ARG A 85 11.53 8.76 2.92
CA ARG A 85 11.28 7.56 2.12
C ARG A 85 11.28 6.29 2.98
N ALA A 86 12.22 6.15 3.91
CA ALA A 86 12.28 5.00 4.81
C ALA A 86 11.03 4.88 5.70
N VAL A 87 10.59 5.98 6.31
CA VAL A 87 9.35 6.01 7.11
C VAL A 87 8.12 5.75 6.24
N GLY A 88 8.08 6.32 5.04
CA GLY A 88 6.99 6.12 4.08
C GLY A 88 6.86 4.67 3.60
N ILE A 89 7.97 4.01 3.27
CA ILE A 89 7.99 2.59 2.88
C ILE A 89 7.50 1.73 4.05
N TRP A 90 7.99 1.97 5.26
CA TRP A 90 7.55 1.24 6.45
C TRP A 90 6.02 1.35 6.66
N LEU A 91 5.46 2.56 6.59
CA LEU A 91 4.02 2.76 6.71
C LEU A 91 3.24 2.12 5.56
N ALA A 92 3.79 2.13 4.33
CA ALA A 92 3.20 1.45 3.18
C ALA A 92 3.19 -0.07 3.36
N THR A 93 4.26 -0.64 3.93
CA THR A 93 4.32 -2.06 4.31
C THR A 93 3.23 -2.38 5.34
N CYS A 94 3.09 -1.58 6.40
CA CYS A 94 2.02 -1.76 7.37
C CYS A 94 0.61 -1.66 6.74
N ALA A 95 0.40 -0.73 5.81
CA ALA A 95 -0.85 -0.61 5.06
C ALA A 95 -1.13 -1.88 4.23
N GLY A 96 -0.14 -2.34 3.45
CA GLY A 96 -0.26 -3.55 2.64
C GLY A 96 -0.55 -4.80 3.48
N MET A 97 0.14 -4.96 4.61
CA MET A 97 -0.12 -6.06 5.54
C MET A 97 -1.54 -5.97 6.14
N THR A 98 -2.01 -4.78 6.50
CA THR A 98 -3.37 -4.56 7.03
C THR A 98 -4.43 -4.91 5.98
N ALA A 99 -4.23 -4.51 4.71
CA ALA A 99 -5.11 -4.90 3.61
C ALA A 99 -5.13 -6.43 3.43
N GLY A 100 -3.96 -7.07 3.48
CA GLY A 100 -3.86 -8.54 3.47
C GLY A 100 -4.62 -9.19 4.63
N ALA A 101 -4.57 -8.61 5.84
CA ALA A 101 -5.32 -9.10 6.99
C ALA A 101 -6.84 -9.01 6.78
N VAL A 102 -7.33 -7.92 6.17
CA VAL A 102 -8.75 -7.75 5.84
C VAL A 102 -9.20 -8.82 4.84
N VAL A 103 -8.42 -9.10 3.81
CA VAL A 103 -8.70 -10.18 2.85
C VAL A 103 -8.71 -11.54 3.55
N LEU A 104 -7.66 -11.86 4.31
CA LEU A 104 -7.56 -13.13 5.05
C LEU A 104 -8.71 -13.30 6.07
N GLY A 105 -9.10 -12.23 6.77
CA GLY A 105 -10.22 -12.24 7.70
C GLY A 105 -11.56 -12.41 6.99
N GLY A 106 -11.73 -11.77 5.83
CA GLY A 106 -12.87 -11.97 4.94
C GLY A 106 -13.00 -13.42 4.49
N LEU A 107 -11.89 -14.03 4.04
CA LEU A 107 -11.85 -15.46 3.70
C LEU A 107 -12.22 -16.32 4.91
N THR A 108 -11.60 -16.08 6.07
CA THR A 108 -11.87 -16.81 7.33
C THR A 108 -13.35 -16.76 7.71
N ARG A 109 -14.02 -15.63 7.46
CA ARG A 109 -15.45 -15.49 7.70
C ARG A 109 -16.30 -16.22 6.66
N LEU A 110 -15.98 -16.10 5.38
CA LEU A 110 -16.70 -16.76 4.27
C LEU A 110 -16.59 -18.28 4.34
N THR A 111 -15.42 -18.80 4.75
CA THR A 111 -15.19 -20.24 4.97
C THR A 111 -15.68 -20.73 6.32
N ARG A 112 -16.19 -19.81 7.16
CA ARG A 112 -16.64 -20.06 8.55
C ARG A 112 -15.58 -20.72 9.42
N SER A 113 -14.31 -20.36 9.22
CA SER A 113 -13.21 -20.90 10.02
C SER A 113 -12.94 -20.11 11.30
N GLY A 114 -13.65 -19.01 11.58
CA GLY A 114 -13.33 -18.10 12.69
C GLY A 114 -13.51 -18.62 14.12
N LEU A 115 -13.95 -19.88 14.30
CA LEU A 115 -14.12 -20.57 15.58
C LEU A 115 -13.47 -21.97 15.60
N SER A 116 -12.61 -22.26 14.61
CA SER A 116 -11.94 -23.56 14.47
C SER A 116 -10.80 -23.77 15.48
N MET A 117 -10.22 -22.69 16.01
CA MET A 117 -9.17 -22.69 17.01
C MET A 117 -9.70 -22.20 18.35
N THR A 118 -9.87 -23.14 19.27
CA THR A 118 -10.55 -22.91 20.57
C THR A 118 -9.56 -22.60 21.69
N ASN A 119 -8.30 -23.01 21.53
CA ASN A 119 -7.20 -22.67 22.43
C ASN A 119 -6.58 -21.34 22.01
N TRP A 120 -6.79 -20.30 22.82
CA TRP A 120 -6.11 -19.02 22.63
C TRP A 120 -4.87 -18.94 23.50
N SER A 121 -3.72 -18.58 22.92
CA SER A 121 -2.56 -18.17 23.70
C SER A 121 -1.89 -16.93 23.10
N LEU A 122 -1.51 -15.99 23.98
CA LEU A 122 -0.92 -14.72 23.56
C LEU A 122 0.48 -14.88 22.95
N PHE A 123 1.22 -15.92 23.35
CA PHE A 123 2.65 -16.07 23.02
C PHE A 123 3.06 -17.44 22.45
N LYS A 124 2.23 -18.50 22.53
CA LYS A 124 2.61 -19.88 22.18
C LYS A 124 1.50 -20.66 21.47
N GLU A 125 0.97 -20.11 20.38
CA GLU A 125 0.15 -20.89 19.45
C GLU A 125 1.09 -21.59 18.47
N LEU A 126 1.61 -22.75 18.85
CA LEU A 126 2.25 -23.66 17.91
C LEU A 126 1.14 -24.50 17.24
N PRO A 127 1.09 -24.57 15.90
CA PRO A 127 0.12 -25.42 15.22
C PRO A 127 0.40 -26.90 15.53
N PRO A 128 -0.62 -27.78 15.50
CA PRO A 128 -0.41 -29.22 15.65
C PRO A 128 0.60 -29.72 14.62
N VAL A 129 1.63 -30.44 15.07
CA VAL A 129 2.71 -30.92 14.21
C VAL A 129 2.55 -32.41 13.91
N THR A 130 2.14 -33.20 14.92
CA THR A 130 1.97 -34.64 14.76
C THR A 130 0.53 -34.99 14.36
N GLN A 131 0.36 -36.16 13.74
CA GLN A 131 -0.97 -36.66 13.37
C GLN A 131 -1.88 -36.86 14.60
N ALA A 132 -1.31 -37.33 15.72
CA ALA A 132 -2.03 -37.49 16.98
C ALA A 132 -2.50 -36.14 17.56
N ASP A 133 -1.71 -35.06 17.41
CA ASP A 133 -2.13 -33.73 17.84
C ASP A 133 -3.29 -33.20 16.99
N TRP A 134 -3.26 -33.44 15.68
CA TRP A 134 -4.36 -33.09 14.77
C TRP A 134 -5.65 -33.81 15.12
N GLU A 135 -5.58 -35.11 15.42
CA GLU A 135 -6.74 -35.90 15.84
C GLU A 135 -7.31 -35.41 17.17
N ARG A 136 -6.45 -35.05 18.13
CA ARG A 136 -6.88 -34.49 19.42
C ARG A 136 -7.58 -33.14 19.26
N GLU A 137 -7.05 -32.26 18.42
CA GLU A 137 -7.67 -30.95 18.19
C GLU A 137 -8.97 -31.09 17.38
N PHE A 138 -9.04 -32.04 16.45
CA PHE A 138 -10.27 -32.35 15.72
C PHE A 138 -11.35 -32.94 16.63
N GLN A 139 -11.01 -33.87 17.53
CA GLN A 139 -11.94 -34.39 18.54
C GLN A 139 -12.47 -33.26 19.44
N ARG A 140 -11.61 -32.31 19.81
CA ARG A 140 -12.03 -31.12 20.55
C ARG A 140 -13.00 -30.27 19.73
N TYR A 141 -12.71 -30.05 18.45
CA TYR A 141 -13.58 -29.30 17.55
C TYR A 141 -14.94 -29.97 17.37
N GLN A 142 -15.00 -31.30 17.30
CA GLN A 142 -16.25 -32.08 17.22
C GLN A 142 -17.19 -31.86 18.42
N ALA A 143 -16.66 -31.48 19.59
CA ALA A 143 -17.47 -31.19 20.77
C ALA A 143 -18.17 -29.81 20.70
N TYR A 144 -17.91 -28.99 19.68
CA TYR A 144 -18.52 -27.68 19.52
C TYR A 144 -19.70 -27.71 18.55
N PRO A 145 -20.77 -26.92 18.80
CA PRO A 145 -21.95 -26.86 17.93
C PRO A 145 -21.65 -26.39 16.50
N GLU A 146 -20.54 -25.68 16.26
CA GLU A 146 -20.11 -25.29 14.91
C GLU A 146 -19.81 -26.52 14.02
N TYR A 147 -19.29 -27.61 14.60
CA TYR A 147 -19.02 -28.84 13.85
C TYR A 147 -20.32 -29.45 13.32
N GLU A 148 -21.34 -29.59 14.17
CA GLU A 148 -22.65 -30.11 13.77
C GLU A 148 -23.29 -29.26 12.68
N TYR A 149 -23.15 -27.94 12.76
CA TYR A 149 -23.67 -27.03 11.76
C TYR A 149 -22.97 -27.18 10.39
N ILE A 150 -21.63 -27.31 10.37
CA ILE A 150 -20.89 -27.57 9.12
C ILE A 150 -21.25 -28.93 8.52
N VAL A 151 -21.36 -29.98 9.35
CA VAL A 151 -21.78 -31.31 8.90
C VAL A 151 -23.19 -31.26 8.31
N ARG A 152 -24.12 -30.51 8.92
CA ARG A 152 -25.47 -30.32 8.38
C ARG A 152 -25.49 -29.63 7.01
N GLU A 153 -24.62 -28.64 6.79
CA GLU A 153 -24.58 -27.92 5.51
C GLU A 153 -23.76 -28.62 4.41
N ARG A 154 -22.66 -29.29 4.77
CA ARG A 154 -21.72 -29.92 3.81
C ARG A 154 -21.87 -31.44 3.72
N GLY A 155 -22.70 -32.05 4.56
CA GLY A 155 -22.95 -33.49 4.65
C GLY A 155 -21.91 -34.26 5.46
N SER A 156 -20.63 -33.90 5.39
CA SER A 156 -19.56 -34.51 6.18
C SER A 156 -18.41 -33.55 6.43
N MET A 157 -17.54 -33.87 7.39
CA MET A 157 -16.33 -33.12 7.67
C MET A 157 -15.19 -34.10 7.95
N SER A 158 -14.21 -34.14 7.04
CA SER A 158 -13.00 -34.93 7.23
C SER A 158 -11.95 -34.17 8.04
N LEU A 159 -10.91 -34.88 8.51
CA LEU A 159 -9.75 -34.26 9.16
C LEU A 159 -9.03 -33.27 8.22
N ASN A 160 -9.02 -33.52 6.92
CA ASN A 160 -8.40 -32.62 5.95
C ASN A 160 -9.19 -31.32 5.78
N ASP A 161 -10.52 -31.40 5.79
CA ASP A 161 -11.38 -30.21 5.78
C ASP A 161 -11.16 -29.37 7.05
N PHE A 162 -10.98 -30.04 8.20
CA PHE A 162 -10.65 -29.38 9.46
C PHE A 162 -9.30 -28.67 9.39
N LYS A 163 -8.26 -29.33 8.87
CA LYS A 163 -6.94 -28.72 8.68
C LYS A 163 -7.03 -27.44 7.83
N ALA A 164 -7.83 -27.44 6.76
CA ALA A 164 -7.98 -26.26 5.90
C ALA A 164 -8.58 -25.05 6.65
N ILE A 165 -9.66 -25.25 7.41
CA ILE A 165 -10.26 -24.17 8.20
C ILE A 165 -9.33 -23.72 9.33
N PHE A 166 -8.66 -24.65 10.00
CA PHE A 166 -7.68 -24.36 11.05
C PHE A 166 -6.54 -23.48 10.55
N TRP A 167 -5.96 -23.81 9.39
CA TRP A 167 -4.84 -23.06 8.81
C TRP A 167 -5.23 -21.63 8.44
N LEU A 168 -6.44 -21.41 7.92
CA LEU A 168 -6.93 -20.07 7.63
C LEU A 168 -7.01 -19.21 8.89
N GLU A 169 -7.59 -19.75 9.97
CA GLU A 169 -7.69 -19.04 11.23
C GLU A 169 -6.31 -18.79 11.88
N PHE A 170 -5.46 -19.82 11.89
CA PHE A 170 -4.08 -19.71 12.37
C PHE A 170 -3.30 -18.63 11.62
N LEU A 171 -3.38 -18.64 10.29
CA LEU A 171 -2.72 -17.67 9.43
C LEU A 171 -3.23 -16.27 9.72
N HIS A 172 -4.55 -16.07 9.84
CA HIS A 172 -5.12 -14.77 10.15
C HIS A 172 -4.63 -14.22 11.51
N ARG A 173 -4.64 -15.05 12.57
CA ARG A 173 -4.15 -14.68 13.91
C ARG A 173 -2.66 -14.35 13.91
N THR A 174 -1.87 -15.20 13.27
CA THR A 174 -0.40 -15.04 13.20
C THR A 174 -0.01 -13.85 12.33
N TRP A 175 -0.76 -13.57 11.27
CA TRP A 175 -0.60 -12.37 10.45
C TRP A 175 -0.89 -11.09 11.25
N GLY A 176 -1.93 -11.10 12.09
CA GLY A 176 -2.21 -9.99 13.02
C GLY A 176 -1.04 -9.69 13.97
N ARG A 177 -0.42 -10.74 14.54
CA ARG A 177 0.80 -10.60 15.36
C ARG A 177 1.98 -10.06 14.56
N ALA A 178 2.16 -10.55 13.32
CA ALA A 178 3.21 -10.08 12.43
C ALA A 178 3.05 -8.59 12.09
N ILE A 179 1.82 -8.08 11.90
CA ILE A 179 1.56 -6.64 11.74
C ILE A 179 2.01 -5.86 12.97
N GLY A 180 1.67 -6.35 14.17
CA GLY A 180 2.10 -5.74 15.43
C GLY A 180 3.61 -5.61 15.52
N ALA A 181 4.35 -6.67 15.19
CA ALA A 181 5.82 -6.65 15.17
C ALA A 181 6.41 -5.75 14.06
N ALA A 182 5.87 -5.84 12.85
CA ALA A 182 6.29 -5.03 11.69
C ALA A 182 6.01 -3.53 11.90
N PHE A 183 5.03 -3.19 12.72
CA PHE A 183 4.80 -1.82 13.17
C PHE A 183 5.74 -1.44 14.32
N LEU A 184 5.76 -2.23 15.40
CA LEU A 184 6.41 -1.85 16.65
C LEU A 184 7.94 -1.79 16.54
N LEU A 185 8.57 -2.74 15.85
CA LEU A 185 10.03 -2.79 15.75
C LEU A 185 10.61 -1.58 14.99
N PRO A 186 10.11 -1.22 13.78
CA PRO A 186 10.59 -0.02 13.11
C PRO A 186 10.13 1.26 13.80
N ALA A 187 8.94 1.28 14.42
CA ALA A 187 8.50 2.43 15.22
C ALA A 187 9.47 2.73 16.36
N ALA A 188 9.84 1.72 17.15
CA ALA A 188 10.80 1.86 18.25
C ALA A 188 12.17 2.32 17.74
N TYR A 189 12.65 1.73 16.64
CA TYR A 189 13.91 2.14 16.01
C TYR A 189 13.88 3.61 15.55
N PHE A 190 12.85 4.04 14.82
CA PHE A 190 12.74 5.41 14.35
C PHE A 190 12.56 6.42 15.50
N TRP A 191 11.86 6.02 16.56
CA TRP A 191 11.69 6.83 17.76
C TRP A 191 13.03 7.04 18.48
N ALA A 192 13.78 5.96 18.72
CA ALA A 192 15.11 6.00 19.35
C ALA A 192 16.12 6.82 18.53
N ARG A 193 16.00 6.84 17.20
CA ARG A 193 16.84 7.62 16.29
C ARG A 193 16.35 9.07 16.08
N GLY A 194 15.34 9.52 16.82
CA GLY A 194 14.82 10.89 16.74
C GLY A 194 14.18 11.24 15.40
N ARG A 195 13.74 10.24 14.62
CA ARG A 195 13.18 10.44 13.26
C ARG A 195 11.70 10.81 13.24
N PHE A 196 11.11 11.07 14.40
CA PHE A 196 9.71 11.48 14.53
C PHE A 196 9.59 12.90 15.07
N GLN A 197 8.95 13.75 14.27
CA GLN A 197 8.43 15.05 14.71
C GLN A 197 7.26 14.88 15.68
N PRO A 198 6.93 15.88 16.53
CA PRO A 198 5.85 15.78 17.50
C PRO A 198 4.50 15.35 16.90
N ALA A 199 4.18 15.83 15.69
CA ALA A 199 2.98 15.43 14.97
C ALA A 199 2.99 13.93 14.58
N MET A 200 4.15 13.42 14.16
CA MET A 200 4.32 12.00 13.80
C MET A 200 4.29 11.10 15.03
N ARG A 201 4.89 11.52 16.16
CA ARG A 201 4.85 10.79 17.43
C ARG A 201 3.41 10.54 17.89
N LYS A 202 2.57 11.58 17.87
CA LYS A 202 1.13 11.45 18.19
C LYS A 202 0.44 10.42 17.29
N ARG A 203 0.73 10.44 16.00
CA ARG A 203 0.17 9.49 15.02
C ARG A 203 0.63 8.05 15.26
N VAL A 204 1.92 7.84 15.52
CA VAL A 204 2.46 6.52 15.87
C VAL A 204 1.79 5.96 17.12
N LEU A 205 1.55 6.80 18.15
CA LEU A 205 0.79 6.37 19.33
C LEU A 205 -0.65 5.99 18.98
N ILE A 206 -1.34 6.79 18.16
CA ILE A 206 -2.69 6.46 17.69
C ILE A 206 -2.71 5.13 16.93
N TYR A 207 -1.74 4.90 16.04
CA TYR A 207 -1.65 3.63 15.28
C TYR A 207 -1.36 2.45 16.19
N GLY A 208 -0.46 2.61 17.16
CA GLY A 208 -0.18 1.60 18.18
C GLY A 208 -1.42 1.25 19.00
N SER A 209 -2.17 2.25 19.45
CA SER A 209 -3.43 2.05 20.17
C SER A 209 -4.48 1.35 19.32
N LEU A 210 -4.59 1.70 18.03
CA LEU A 210 -5.50 1.04 17.11
C LEU A 210 -5.11 -0.42 16.84
N ILE A 211 -3.82 -0.73 16.68
CA ILE A 211 -3.32 -2.11 16.52
C ILE A 211 -3.60 -2.92 17.79
N LEU A 212 -3.31 -2.37 18.96
CA LEU A 212 -3.61 -3.04 20.23
C LEU A 212 -5.13 -3.28 20.36
N GLY A 213 -5.93 -2.27 20.02
CA GLY A 213 -7.39 -2.37 19.96
C GLY A 213 -7.88 -3.45 19.00
N GLN A 214 -7.24 -3.63 17.83
CA GLN A 214 -7.55 -4.72 16.90
C GLN A 214 -7.34 -6.09 17.56
N GLY A 215 -6.19 -6.29 18.20
CA GLY A 215 -5.88 -7.54 18.89
C GLY A 215 -6.86 -7.84 20.03
N LEU A 216 -7.18 -6.84 20.84
CA LEU A 216 -8.14 -6.95 21.93
C LEU A 216 -9.57 -7.24 21.43
N LEU A 217 -9.99 -6.55 20.37
CA LEU A 217 -11.32 -6.75 19.78
C LEU A 217 -11.43 -8.13 19.12
N GLY A 218 -10.39 -8.58 18.41
CA GLY A 218 -10.31 -9.92 17.84
C GLY A 218 -10.34 -11.01 18.91
N TRP A 219 -9.61 -10.84 20.01
CA TRP A 219 -9.68 -11.73 21.17
C TRP A 219 -11.09 -11.77 21.76
N TYR A 220 -11.72 -10.60 21.95
CA TYR A 220 -13.07 -10.49 22.49
C TYR A 220 -14.11 -11.19 21.59
N MET A 221 -13.99 -11.06 20.26
CA MET A 221 -14.84 -11.76 19.29
C MET A 221 -14.80 -13.28 19.47
N VAL A 222 -13.61 -13.84 19.66
CA VAL A 222 -13.41 -15.29 19.85
C VAL A 222 -13.96 -15.73 21.20
N ARG A 223 -13.57 -15.03 22.28
CA ARG A 223 -13.98 -15.37 23.64
C ARG A 223 -15.49 -15.37 23.79
N SER A 224 -16.14 -14.38 23.20
CA SER A 224 -17.59 -14.23 23.26
C SER A 224 -18.35 -15.21 22.36
N GLY A 225 -17.74 -15.74 21.30
CA GLY A 225 -18.32 -16.83 20.51
C GLY A 225 -18.29 -18.19 21.21
N LEU A 226 -17.43 -18.35 22.23
CA LEU A 226 -17.26 -19.59 23.00
C LEU A 226 -17.97 -19.56 24.37
N SER A 227 -18.75 -18.52 24.68
CA SER A 227 -19.48 -18.40 25.95
C SER A 227 -20.74 -19.27 25.99
N LYS A 228 -21.02 -19.90 27.14
CA LYS A 228 -22.14 -20.84 27.34
C LYS A 228 -23.51 -20.28 26.92
N ASP A 229 -23.75 -18.98 27.14
CA ASP A 229 -25.01 -18.31 26.76
C ASP A 229 -25.19 -18.14 25.23
N THR A 230 -24.10 -18.22 24.46
CA THR A 230 -24.14 -18.18 22.98
C THR A 230 -24.17 -19.58 22.38
N LEU A 231 -23.74 -20.60 23.14
CA LEU A 231 -23.82 -22.01 22.74
C LEU A 231 -25.23 -22.60 22.91
N THR A 232 -26.10 -21.94 23.68
CA THR A 232 -27.52 -22.31 23.86
C THR A 232 -28.45 -21.71 22.80
N GLN A 233 -27.95 -20.80 21.95
CA GLN A 233 -28.65 -20.30 20.78
C GLN A 233 -28.35 -21.22 19.60
N ASP A 234 -29.36 -21.57 18.80
CA ASP A 234 -29.29 -22.54 17.69
C ASP A 234 -28.20 -22.25 16.63
N VAL A 235 -27.57 -21.06 16.66
CA VAL A 235 -26.34 -20.81 15.91
C VAL A 235 -25.35 -19.97 16.74
N PRO A 236 -24.17 -20.49 17.11
CA PRO A 236 -23.12 -19.74 17.78
C PRO A 236 -22.51 -18.70 16.81
N ARG A 237 -23.00 -17.46 16.83
CA ARG A 237 -22.52 -16.39 15.95
C ARG A 237 -21.87 -15.28 16.78
N VAL A 238 -20.67 -14.88 16.38
CA VAL A 238 -20.11 -13.59 16.79
C VAL A 238 -21.09 -12.49 16.35
N SER A 239 -21.44 -11.58 17.25
CA SER A 239 -22.43 -10.53 16.94
C SER A 239 -21.97 -9.69 15.74
N GLN A 240 -22.90 -9.37 14.84
CA GLN A 240 -22.60 -8.61 13.61
C GLN A 240 -21.98 -7.25 13.93
N TYR A 241 -22.34 -6.66 15.07
CA TYR A 241 -21.76 -5.42 15.58
C TYR A 241 -20.27 -5.55 15.90
N ARG A 242 -19.82 -6.66 16.50
CA ARG A 242 -18.39 -6.87 16.82
C ARG A 242 -17.57 -7.07 15.54
N LEU A 243 -18.11 -7.84 14.59
CA LEU A 243 -17.47 -8.05 13.29
C LEU A 243 -17.35 -6.74 12.51
N ALA A 244 -18.43 -5.96 12.46
CA ALA A 244 -18.44 -4.64 11.80
C ALA A 244 -17.48 -3.66 12.49
N ALA A 245 -17.45 -3.62 13.82
CA ALA A 245 -16.50 -2.80 14.56
C ALA A 245 -15.05 -3.18 14.26
N HIS A 246 -14.73 -4.48 14.20
CA HIS A 246 -13.40 -4.98 13.91
C HIS A 246 -12.96 -4.63 12.49
N LEU A 247 -13.79 -4.95 11.49
CA LEU A 247 -13.52 -4.59 10.10
C LEU A 247 -13.42 -3.07 9.91
N GLY A 248 -14.36 -2.30 10.46
CA GLY A 248 -14.38 -0.84 10.33
C GLY A 248 -13.14 -0.18 10.93
N SER A 249 -12.69 -0.64 12.08
CA SER A 249 -11.46 -0.14 12.71
C SER A 249 -10.19 -0.60 11.98
N ALA A 250 -10.19 -1.79 11.34
CA ALA A 250 -9.09 -2.22 10.47
C ALA A 250 -9.01 -1.37 9.19
N LEU A 251 -10.14 -1.03 8.57
CA LEU A 251 -10.21 -0.12 7.42
C LEU A 251 -9.78 1.30 7.77
N LEU A 252 -10.15 1.78 8.98
CA LEU A 252 -9.66 3.05 9.50
C LEU A 252 -8.13 3.04 9.64
N LEU A 253 -7.56 2.00 10.25
CA LEU A 253 -6.12 1.85 10.40
C LEU A 253 -5.40 1.79 9.04
N PHE A 254 -5.93 1.01 8.10
CA PHE A 254 -5.43 0.95 6.72
C PHE A 254 -5.41 2.34 6.05
N SER A 255 -6.50 3.09 6.18
CA SER A 255 -6.64 4.44 5.62
C SER A 255 -5.61 5.41 6.23
N LEU A 256 -5.41 5.33 7.54
CA LEU A 256 -4.44 6.15 8.27
C LEU A 256 -2.99 5.83 7.90
N PHE A 257 -2.65 4.55 7.73
CA PHE A 257 -1.34 4.13 7.25
C PHE A 257 -1.10 4.58 5.81
N THR A 258 -2.08 4.35 4.92
CA THR A 258 -1.99 4.75 3.52
C THR A 258 -1.82 6.26 3.39
N TRP A 259 -2.65 7.05 4.09
CA TRP A 259 -2.53 8.51 4.12
C TRP A 259 -1.12 8.96 4.54
N SER A 260 -0.60 8.37 5.62
CA SER A 260 0.70 8.77 6.17
C SER A 260 1.86 8.29 5.31
N ALA A 261 1.75 7.11 4.71
CA ALA A 261 2.72 6.61 3.73
C ALA A 261 2.81 7.55 2.53
N LEU A 262 1.67 7.90 1.93
CA LEU A 262 1.61 8.83 0.79
C LEU A 262 2.17 10.22 1.16
N THR A 263 1.88 10.72 2.37
CA THR A 263 2.45 11.99 2.88
C THR A 263 3.99 11.96 2.91
N HIS A 264 4.59 10.81 3.25
CA HIS A 264 6.03 10.66 3.34
C HIS A 264 6.69 10.40 1.98
N LEU A 265 6.03 9.64 1.11
CA LEU A 265 6.55 9.20 -0.18
C LEU A 265 6.34 10.25 -1.29
N LEU A 266 5.23 10.98 -1.25
CA LEU A 266 4.91 11.98 -2.28
C LEU A 266 5.44 13.37 -1.87
N PRO A 267 6.10 14.10 -2.80
CA PRO A 267 6.45 15.48 -2.59
C PRO A 267 5.21 16.38 -2.78
N PHE A 268 4.70 16.99 -1.70
CA PHE A 268 3.60 17.98 -1.76
C PHE A 268 3.93 19.25 -2.56
N THR A 269 5.15 19.37 -3.07
CA THR A 269 5.65 20.56 -3.78
C THR A 269 5.11 20.74 -5.20
N GLN A 270 4.33 19.81 -5.75
CA GLN A 270 3.97 19.89 -7.18
C GLN A 270 2.56 20.43 -7.47
N PHE A 271 1.64 20.44 -6.51
CA PHE A 271 0.28 20.94 -6.77
C PHE A 271 0.16 22.47 -6.71
N GLY A 272 0.93 23.15 -5.85
CA GLY A 272 0.90 24.62 -5.74
C GLY A 272 1.76 25.35 -6.79
N ALA A 273 2.88 24.76 -7.20
CA ALA A 273 3.82 25.39 -8.13
C ALA A 273 3.25 25.55 -9.55
N ALA A 274 2.46 24.59 -10.03
CA ALA A 274 1.82 24.65 -11.34
C ALA A 274 0.72 25.73 -11.43
N VAL A 275 -0.05 25.93 -10.35
CA VAL A 275 -1.05 27.00 -10.24
C VAL A 275 -0.39 28.38 -10.14
N ALA A 276 0.68 28.49 -9.35
CA ALA A 276 1.44 29.73 -9.22
C ALA A 276 2.13 30.14 -10.53
N LEU A 277 2.62 29.18 -11.32
CA LEU A 277 3.21 29.45 -12.64
C LEU A 277 2.17 29.90 -13.67
N ARG A 278 0.95 29.31 -13.64
CA ARG A 278 -0.18 29.76 -14.49
C ARG A 278 -0.65 31.18 -14.13
N GLY A 279 -0.74 31.52 -12.85
CA GLY A 279 -1.09 32.87 -12.41
C GLY A 279 -0.06 33.92 -12.84
N ARG A 280 1.24 33.57 -12.83
CA ARG A 280 2.33 34.46 -13.27
C ARG A 280 2.37 34.66 -14.79
N LEU A 281 2.08 33.62 -15.57
CA LEU A 281 1.97 33.75 -17.02
C LEU A 281 0.73 34.56 -17.45
N ALA A 282 -0.37 34.43 -16.71
CA ALA A 282 -1.57 35.25 -16.94
C ALA A 282 -1.34 36.74 -16.59
N ALA A 283 -0.61 37.02 -15.50
CA ALA A 283 -0.25 38.39 -15.11
C ALA A 283 0.79 39.02 -16.05
N ALA A 284 1.71 38.22 -16.61
CA ALA A 284 2.68 38.70 -17.61
C ALA A 284 2.07 38.92 -19.00
N ALA A 285 0.93 38.30 -19.30
CA ALA A 285 0.19 38.47 -20.56
C ALA A 285 -0.79 39.65 -20.53
N THR A 286 -0.98 40.29 -19.38
CA THR A 286 -1.85 41.47 -19.17
C THR A 286 -1.08 42.78 -18.99
N CYS A 287 0.23 42.76 -19.20
CA CYS A 287 1.08 43.96 -19.31
C CYS A 287 1.54 44.19 -20.76
#